data_AF-A0AAJ1GDH0-F1
#
_entry.id   AF-A0AAJ1GDH0-F1
#
_cell.length_a   1.000
_cell.length_b   1.000
_cell.length_c   1.000
_cell.angle_alpha   90.00
_cell.angle_beta   90.00
_cell.angle_gamma   90.00
#
_symmetry.space_group_name_H-M   'P 1'
#
loop_
_entity.id
_entity.type
_entity.pdbx_description
1 polymer ?
#
loop_
_entity_poly.entity_id
_entity_poly.type
_entity_poly.pdbx_seq_one_letter_code
_entity_poly.pdbx_strand_id
1 'polypeptide(L)'
;MVQCGRTTVFGDYVEPFCNGMKYIAPCVLSHVPLDDIVIMLGTNDSKRRYHVSAREIRYGMEEVILRIRETLARVNETARIVIISPPQIYPLADSEFDEFSREKVKKLQKEYQELAELLGCSFLNSSEVVEQVGCDGIHLTKEDHKKLAEAVAEMVSAT
;
A
#
# COMPACT_ATOMS: atom_id res chain seq x y z
N MET A 1 -17.46 -11.84 -9.26
CA MET A 1 -16.95 -10.54 -8.77
C MET A 1 -15.43 -10.62 -8.83
N VAL A 2 -14.76 -9.65 -9.45
CA VAL A 2 -13.29 -9.58 -9.44
C VAL A 2 -12.89 -9.09 -8.05
N GLN A 3 -12.22 -9.93 -7.29
CA GLN A 3 -11.75 -9.57 -5.95
C GLN A 3 -10.55 -8.62 -6.08
N CYS A 4 -10.54 -7.53 -5.31
CA CYS A 4 -9.45 -6.56 -5.30
C CYS A 4 -8.31 -7.09 -4.42
N GLY A 5 -7.48 -7.97 -4.97
CA GLY A 5 -6.44 -8.71 -4.22
C GLY A 5 -5.01 -8.17 -4.35
N ARG A 6 -4.80 -6.94 -4.84
CA ARG A 6 -3.45 -6.45 -5.17
C ARG A 6 -2.52 -6.49 -3.95
N THR A 7 -1.36 -7.12 -4.12
CA THR A 7 -0.25 -7.16 -3.17
C THR A 7 0.88 -6.25 -3.63
N THR A 8 1.91 -6.07 -2.79
CA THR A 8 3.18 -5.44 -3.22
C THR A 8 3.90 -6.32 -4.26
N VAL A 9 4.43 -7.46 -3.83
CA VAL A 9 5.28 -8.35 -4.63
C VAL A 9 4.82 -9.80 -4.68
N PHE A 10 3.84 -10.20 -3.86
CA PHE A 10 3.39 -11.58 -3.80
C PHE A 10 2.43 -11.92 -4.93
N GLY A 11 2.45 -13.16 -5.40
CA GLY A 11 1.50 -13.60 -6.41
C GLY A 11 1.18 -15.06 -6.19
N ASP A 12 0.00 -15.47 -6.62
CA ASP A 12 -0.42 -16.85 -6.58
C ASP A 12 -1.38 -17.16 -7.74
N TYR A 13 -1.71 -18.43 -7.89
CA TYR A 13 -2.57 -18.92 -8.97
C TYR A 13 -4.07 -18.77 -8.66
N VAL A 14 -4.43 -18.44 -7.42
CA VAL A 14 -5.83 -18.29 -6.99
C VAL A 14 -6.33 -16.89 -7.33
N GLU A 15 -5.53 -15.86 -7.08
CA GLU A 15 -5.76 -14.47 -7.47
C GLU A 15 -4.68 -14.01 -8.46
N PRO A 16 -4.75 -14.44 -9.73
CA PRO A 16 -3.76 -14.07 -10.74
C PRO A 16 -3.80 -12.56 -11.00
N PHE A 17 -2.68 -12.02 -11.48
CA PHE A 17 -2.52 -10.60 -11.87
C PHE A 17 -2.60 -9.57 -10.73
N CYS A 18 -2.66 -10.03 -9.47
CA CYS A 18 -2.67 -9.16 -8.29
C CYS A 18 -1.28 -8.70 -7.81
N ASN A 19 -0.19 -9.18 -8.42
CA ASN A 19 1.17 -8.75 -8.06
C ASN A 19 1.46 -7.33 -8.57
N GLY A 20 1.50 -6.33 -7.68
CA GLY A 20 1.74 -4.93 -8.03
C GLY A 20 3.06 -4.68 -8.74
N MET A 21 4.13 -5.36 -8.32
CA MET A 21 5.47 -5.25 -8.90
C MET A 21 5.55 -5.66 -10.37
N LYS A 22 4.66 -6.56 -10.83
CA LYS A 22 4.57 -6.93 -12.25
C LYS A 22 3.90 -5.86 -13.12
N TYR A 23 3.16 -4.93 -12.53
CA TYR A 23 2.39 -3.91 -13.25
C TYR A 23 2.93 -2.48 -13.08
N ILE A 24 3.71 -2.21 -12.02
CA ILE A 24 4.05 -0.83 -11.65
C ILE A 24 4.84 -0.08 -12.74
N ALA A 25 5.77 -0.75 -13.44
CA ALA A 25 6.58 -0.11 -14.48
C ALA A 25 5.76 0.42 -15.66
N PRO A 26 4.92 -0.39 -16.36
CA PRO A 26 4.06 0.14 -17.42
C PRO A 26 3.02 1.14 -16.91
N CYS A 27 2.56 1.02 -15.66
CA CYS A 27 1.68 2.02 -15.05
C CYS A 27 2.36 3.39 -14.95
N VAL A 28 3.59 3.45 -14.44
CA VAL A 28 4.34 4.70 -14.32
C VAL A 28 4.62 5.30 -15.70
N LEU A 29 5.15 4.50 -16.65
CA LEU A 29 5.51 4.98 -17.99
C LEU A 29 4.31 5.51 -18.80
N SER A 30 3.11 5.01 -18.55
CA SER A 30 1.90 5.48 -19.25
C SER A 30 1.35 6.80 -18.72
N HIS A 31 1.84 7.27 -17.56
CA HIS A 31 1.32 8.47 -16.89
C HIS A 31 2.35 9.57 -16.71
N VAL A 32 3.63 9.36 -17.09
CA VAL A 32 4.63 10.44 -17.07
C VAL A 32 4.20 11.61 -17.98
N PRO A 33 4.47 12.87 -17.58
CA PRO A 33 5.18 13.29 -16.37
C PRO A 33 4.32 13.20 -15.09
N LEU A 34 4.96 12.93 -13.95
CA LEU A 34 4.32 12.75 -12.64
C LEU A 34 5.05 13.57 -11.57
N ASP A 35 4.33 14.40 -10.81
CA ASP A 35 4.89 15.12 -9.67
C ASP A 35 4.92 14.24 -8.39
N ASP A 36 3.85 13.48 -8.15
CA ASP A 36 3.66 12.63 -6.98
C ASP A 36 3.17 11.23 -7.36
N ILE A 37 3.64 10.23 -6.63
CA ILE A 37 3.15 8.85 -6.68
C ILE A 37 2.78 8.42 -5.26
N VAL A 38 1.48 8.18 -5.05
CA VAL A 38 0.93 7.75 -3.77
C VAL A 38 0.68 6.24 -3.80
N ILE A 39 1.24 5.51 -2.82
CA ILE A 39 1.14 4.05 -2.76
C ILE A 39 0.55 3.63 -1.41
N MET A 40 -0.59 2.95 -1.45
CA MET A 40 -1.19 2.28 -0.29
C MET A 40 -1.43 0.82 -0.63
N LEU A 41 -0.48 -0.04 -0.25
CA LEU A 41 -0.54 -1.50 -0.41
C LEU A 41 -0.05 -2.17 0.89
N GLY A 42 -0.21 -3.50 0.99
CA GLY A 42 0.23 -4.26 2.16
C GLY A 42 -0.90 -4.99 2.89
N THR A 43 -2.16 -4.57 2.74
CA THR A 43 -3.31 -5.28 3.34
C THR A 43 -3.36 -6.71 2.82
N ASN A 44 -3.41 -6.90 1.50
CA ASN A 44 -3.53 -8.24 0.91
C ASN A 44 -2.29 -9.12 1.13
N ASP A 45 -1.11 -8.52 1.26
CA ASP A 45 0.12 -9.23 1.62
C ASP A 45 0.01 -9.87 3.02
N SER A 46 -0.85 -9.34 3.89
CA SER A 46 -1.11 -9.88 5.22
C SER A 46 -2.02 -11.13 5.22
N LYS A 47 -2.66 -11.47 4.09
CA LYS A 47 -3.51 -12.67 3.97
C LYS A 47 -2.77 -13.91 4.47
N ARG A 48 -3.48 -14.78 5.20
CA ARG A 48 -2.90 -15.97 5.86
C ARG A 48 -2.09 -16.86 4.91
N ARG A 49 -2.50 -16.94 3.64
CA ARG A 49 -1.94 -17.83 2.62
C ARG A 49 -0.51 -17.50 2.19
N TYR A 50 -0.06 -16.25 2.39
CA TYR A 50 1.28 -15.83 2.00
C TYR A 50 2.35 -16.17 3.03
N HIS A 51 1.96 -16.43 4.29
CA HIS A 51 2.87 -16.83 5.36
C HIS A 51 4.09 -15.90 5.58
N VAL A 52 3.96 -14.61 5.23
CA VAL A 52 5.01 -13.61 5.41
C VAL A 52 4.82 -12.75 6.66
N SER A 53 5.92 -12.23 7.19
CA SER A 53 5.98 -11.25 8.28
C SER A 53 5.78 -9.82 7.77
N ALA A 54 5.47 -8.89 8.68
CA ALA A 54 5.39 -7.46 8.34
C ALA A 54 6.69 -6.92 7.73
N ARG A 55 7.83 -7.45 8.16
CA ARG A 55 9.15 -7.11 7.63
C ARG A 55 9.33 -7.55 6.18
N GLU A 56 8.84 -8.74 5.82
CA GLU A 56 8.88 -9.23 4.43
C GLU A 56 7.91 -8.43 3.53
N ILE A 57 6.76 -8.01 4.06
CA ILE A 57 5.86 -7.08 3.36
C ILE A 57 6.54 -5.73 3.12
N ARG A 58 7.33 -5.23 4.08
CA ARG A 58 8.17 -4.03 3.88
C ARG A 58 9.16 -4.19 2.74
N TYR A 59 9.87 -5.32 2.65
CA TYR A 59 10.76 -5.57 1.51
C TYR A 59 10.00 -5.55 0.18
N GLY A 60 8.75 -6.04 0.16
CA GLY A 60 7.89 -5.91 -1.00
C GLY A 60 7.61 -4.45 -1.39
N MET A 61 7.28 -3.59 -0.42
CA MET A 61 7.07 -2.16 -0.66
C MET A 61 8.36 -1.46 -1.12
N GLU A 62 9.51 -1.81 -0.52
CA GLU A 62 10.82 -1.30 -0.91
C GLU A 62 11.13 -1.60 -2.39
N GLU A 63 10.93 -2.85 -2.81
CA GLU A 63 11.11 -3.26 -4.21
C GLU A 63 10.19 -2.50 -5.18
N VAL A 64 8.94 -2.23 -4.79
CA VAL A 64 8.01 -1.41 -5.59
C VAL A 64 8.54 0.02 -5.76
N ILE A 65 9.03 0.64 -4.68
CA ILE A 65 9.56 2.00 -4.70
C ILE A 65 10.83 2.08 -5.55
N LEU A 66 11.75 1.13 -5.39
CA LEU A 66 12.97 1.06 -6.19
C LEU A 66 12.65 0.89 -7.68
N ARG A 67 11.67 0.05 -8.02
CA ARG A 67 11.22 -0.11 -9.41
C ARG A 67 10.63 1.17 -9.99
N ILE A 68 9.84 1.92 -9.22
CA ILE A 68 9.29 3.21 -9.66
C ILE A 68 10.42 4.17 -10.01
N ARG A 69 11.40 4.33 -9.10
CA ARG A 69 12.57 5.20 -9.30
C ARG A 69 13.39 4.78 -10.51
N GLU A 70 13.67 3.49 -10.65
CA GLU A 70 14.37 2.94 -11.82
C GLU A 70 13.61 3.26 -13.11
N THR A 71 12.28 3.09 -13.11
CA THR A 71 11.43 3.32 -14.27
C THR A 71 11.42 4.78 -14.69
N LEU A 72 11.28 5.70 -13.74
CA LEU A 72 11.31 7.15 -13.99
C LEU A 72 12.69 7.60 -14.51
N ALA A 73 13.78 7.10 -13.91
CA ALA A 73 15.14 7.43 -14.33
C ALA A 73 15.42 7.03 -15.80
N ARG A 74 14.83 5.95 -16.29
CA ARG A 74 14.97 5.51 -17.70
C ARG A 74 14.38 6.50 -18.71
N VAL A 75 13.46 7.37 -18.28
CA VAL A 75 12.84 8.42 -19.09
C VAL A 75 13.25 9.82 -18.64
N ASN A 76 14.31 9.94 -17.82
CA ASN A 76 14.80 11.19 -17.24
C ASN A 76 13.75 11.97 -16.43
N GLU A 77 12.82 11.26 -15.80
CA GLU A 77 11.80 11.82 -14.92
C GLU A 77 12.11 11.51 -13.45
N THR A 78 11.49 12.25 -12.54
CA THR A 78 11.49 11.96 -11.10
C THR A 78 10.14 12.36 -10.51
N ALA A 79 9.66 11.64 -9.50
CA ALA A 79 8.44 11.97 -8.77
C ALA A 79 8.68 11.82 -7.27
N ARG A 80 8.00 12.63 -6.47
CA ARG A 80 7.91 12.40 -5.02
C ARG A 80 7.08 11.13 -4.79
N ILE A 81 7.44 10.38 -3.76
CA ILE A 81 6.73 9.15 -3.40
C ILE A 81 6.16 9.30 -2.00
N VAL A 82 4.86 9.03 -1.88
CA VAL A 82 4.13 8.98 -0.62
C VAL A 82 3.79 7.53 -0.31
N ILE A 83 4.32 7.02 0.80
CA ILE A 83 3.98 5.69 1.32
C ILE A 83 2.84 5.86 2.33
N ILE A 84 1.73 5.18 2.10
CA ILE A 84 0.62 5.11 3.05
C ILE A 84 0.57 3.70 3.62
N SER A 85 0.70 3.57 4.94
CA SER A 85 0.43 2.28 5.59
C SER A 85 -1.07 1.99 5.56
N PRO A 86 -1.49 0.73 5.39
CA PRO A 86 -2.92 0.39 5.41
C PRO A 86 -3.56 0.65 6.78
N PRO A 87 -4.86 0.97 6.81
CA PRO A 87 -5.59 1.16 8.05
C PRO A 87 -5.70 -0.16 8.80
N GLN A 88 -5.88 -0.09 10.11
CA GLN A 88 -6.04 -1.31 10.91
C GLN A 88 -7.26 -2.11 10.46
N ILE A 89 -7.05 -3.40 10.25
CA ILE A 89 -8.12 -4.34 9.86
C ILE A 89 -8.65 -5.12 11.07
N TYR A 90 -9.86 -5.64 10.91
CA TYR A 90 -10.57 -6.47 11.87
C TYR A 90 -11.16 -7.65 11.09
N PRO A 91 -10.60 -8.85 11.17
CA PRO A 91 -11.02 -9.99 10.36
C PRO A 91 -12.36 -10.56 10.87
N LEU A 92 -13.47 -9.87 10.55
CA LEU A 92 -14.81 -10.20 11.05
C LEU A 92 -15.52 -11.21 10.15
N ALA A 93 -15.37 -11.08 8.82
CA ALA A 93 -16.14 -11.86 7.85
C ALA A 93 -15.29 -12.53 6.76
N ASP A 94 -14.07 -12.04 6.51
CA ASP A 94 -13.21 -12.56 5.44
C ASP A 94 -12.22 -13.60 5.97
N SER A 95 -12.40 -14.86 5.54
CA SER A 95 -11.57 -16.00 5.95
C SER A 95 -10.12 -15.97 5.48
N GLU A 96 -9.78 -15.06 4.56
CA GLU A 96 -8.41 -14.86 4.10
C GLU A 96 -7.54 -14.11 5.11
N PHE A 97 -8.18 -13.44 6.07
CA PHE A 97 -7.54 -12.68 7.13
C PHE A 97 -7.81 -13.31 8.50
N ASP A 98 -6.81 -13.27 9.36
CA ASP A 98 -6.92 -13.73 10.75
C ASP A 98 -6.25 -12.71 11.70
N GLU A 99 -6.19 -13.04 13.00
CA GLU A 99 -5.57 -12.14 13.98
C GLU A 99 -4.08 -11.90 13.67
N PHE A 100 -3.37 -12.85 13.06
CA PHE A 100 -2.00 -12.62 12.62
C PHE A 100 -1.94 -11.64 11.44
N SER A 101 -2.90 -11.67 10.53
CA SER A 101 -3.04 -10.63 9.49
C SER A 101 -3.21 -9.25 10.13
N ARG A 102 -4.11 -9.13 11.12
CA ARG A 102 -4.32 -7.89 11.89
C ARG A 102 -3.06 -7.41 12.60
N GLU A 103 -2.31 -8.31 13.23
CA GLU A 103 -1.04 -7.97 13.86
C GLU A 103 0.03 -7.52 12.85
N LYS A 104 0.09 -8.16 11.67
CA LYS A 104 1.01 -7.75 10.60
C LYS A 104 0.67 -6.34 10.12
N VAL A 105 -0.62 -6.08 9.82
CA VAL A 105 -1.09 -4.75 9.41
C VAL A 105 -0.73 -3.70 10.46
N LYS A 106 -0.90 -3.99 11.76
CA LYS A 106 -0.49 -3.11 12.86
C LYS A 106 1.04 -2.87 12.97
N LYS A 107 1.85 -3.78 12.43
CA LYS A 107 3.31 -3.60 12.39
C LYS A 107 3.74 -2.82 11.14
N LEU A 108 2.93 -2.81 10.08
CA LEU A 108 3.23 -2.09 8.85
C LEU A 108 3.31 -0.58 9.03
N GLN A 109 2.59 0.02 9.98
CA GLN A 109 2.71 1.47 10.23
C GLN A 109 4.16 1.83 10.56
N LYS A 110 4.77 1.13 11.52
CA LYS A 110 6.17 1.37 11.89
C LYS A 110 7.15 0.95 10.79
N GLU A 111 6.96 -0.22 10.19
CA GLU A 111 7.86 -0.70 9.14
C GLU A 111 7.89 0.24 7.91
N TYR A 112 6.74 0.80 7.53
CA TYR A 112 6.65 1.73 6.40
C TYR A 112 7.13 3.13 6.76
N GLN A 113 6.94 3.58 8.00
CA GLN A 113 7.54 4.83 8.47
C GLN A 113 9.07 4.78 8.38
N GLU A 114 9.68 3.74 8.94
CA GLU A 114 11.14 3.54 8.88
C GLU A 114 11.65 3.36 7.44
N LEU A 115 10.85 2.74 6.56
CA LEU A 115 11.18 2.62 5.14
C LEU A 115 11.14 3.97 4.43
N ALA A 116 10.13 4.79 4.72
CA ALA A 116 10.01 6.13 4.15
C ALA A 116 11.20 6.99 4.56
N GLU A 117 11.60 6.97 5.83
CA GLU A 117 12.80 7.65 6.33
C GLU A 117 14.06 7.15 5.62
N LEU A 118 14.23 5.83 5.51
CA LEU A 118 15.39 5.22 4.85
C LEU A 118 15.52 5.63 3.38
N LEU A 119 14.40 5.69 2.66
CA LEU A 119 14.39 5.97 1.22
C LEU A 119 14.18 7.46 0.88
N GLY A 120 13.94 8.33 1.86
CA GLY A 120 13.58 9.73 1.63
C GLY A 120 12.23 9.89 0.93
N CYS A 121 11.23 9.10 1.33
CA CYS A 121 9.84 9.22 0.89
C CYS A 121 9.00 9.93 1.97
N SER A 122 7.87 10.50 1.57
CA SER A 122 6.86 10.97 2.52
C SER A 122 6.07 9.78 3.07
N PHE A 123 5.55 9.89 4.30
CA PHE A 123 4.79 8.83 4.94
C PHE A 123 3.48 9.34 5.53
N LEU A 124 2.41 8.56 5.35
CA LEU A 124 1.12 8.75 6.02
C LEU A 124 0.71 7.47 6.76
N ASN A 125 0.45 7.60 8.06
CA ASN A 125 -0.21 6.54 8.81
C ASN A 125 -1.72 6.66 8.66
N SER A 126 -2.34 5.86 7.77
CA SER A 126 -3.79 5.95 7.59
C SER A 126 -4.59 5.56 8.83
N SER A 127 -4.01 4.81 9.78
CA SER A 127 -4.69 4.45 11.04
C SER A 127 -4.84 5.63 12.02
N GLU A 128 -4.17 6.76 11.77
CA GLU A 128 -4.39 8.01 12.51
C GLU A 128 -5.54 8.84 11.93
N VAL A 129 -6.00 8.51 10.73
CA VAL A 129 -7.04 9.23 9.98
C VAL A 129 -8.34 8.42 9.89
N VAL A 130 -8.21 7.11 9.70
CA VAL A 130 -9.31 6.17 9.57
C VAL A 130 -9.77 5.73 10.95
N GLU A 131 -10.99 6.08 11.31
CA GLU A 131 -11.58 5.72 12.61
C GLU A 131 -12.28 4.36 12.54
N GLN A 132 -12.89 4.05 11.39
CA GLN A 132 -13.70 2.87 11.22
C GLN A 132 -13.46 2.20 9.85
N VAL A 133 -13.47 0.86 9.87
CA VAL A 133 -13.63 0.03 8.67
C VAL A 133 -15.08 -0.44 8.57
N GLY A 134 -15.53 -0.72 7.36
CA GLY A 134 -16.89 -1.15 7.03
C GLY A 134 -17.28 -2.48 7.67
N CYS A 135 -18.45 -2.98 7.29
CA CYS A 135 -19.06 -4.15 7.93
C CYS A 135 -18.25 -5.45 7.77
N ASP A 136 -17.35 -5.54 6.79
CA ASP A 136 -16.44 -6.68 6.61
C ASP A 136 -15.16 -6.59 7.45
N GLY A 137 -14.92 -5.41 8.06
CA GLY A 137 -13.76 -5.12 8.87
C GLY A 137 -12.44 -4.95 8.09
N ILE A 138 -12.50 -4.84 6.75
CA ILE A 138 -11.32 -4.68 5.89
C ILE A 138 -11.40 -3.38 5.07
N HIS A 139 -12.55 -3.11 4.44
CA HIS A 139 -12.71 -1.99 3.52
C HIS A 139 -13.10 -0.71 4.26
N LEU A 140 -12.78 0.44 3.67
CA LEU A 140 -13.11 1.74 4.27
C LEU A 140 -14.60 2.06 4.16
N THR A 141 -15.11 2.81 5.13
CA THR A 141 -16.42 3.45 5.00
C THR A 141 -16.34 4.59 3.98
N LYS A 142 -17.50 5.06 3.50
CA LYS A 142 -17.56 6.26 2.64
C LYS A 142 -16.97 7.50 3.34
N GLU A 143 -17.15 7.60 4.65
CA GLU A 143 -16.67 8.71 5.46
C GLU A 143 -15.14 8.66 5.62
N ASP A 144 -14.59 7.48 5.96
CA ASP A 144 -13.15 7.31 6.12
C ASP A 144 -12.39 7.38 4.78
N HIS A 145 -13.03 6.98 3.68
CA HIS A 145 -12.52 7.27 2.34
C HIS A 145 -12.32 8.78 2.11
N LYS A 146 -13.27 9.60 2.57
CA LYS A 146 -13.19 11.06 2.43
C LYS A 146 -12.09 11.64 3.32
N LYS A 147 -12.03 11.23 4.60
CA LYS A 147 -10.99 11.68 5.55
C LYS A 147 -9.58 11.35 5.03
N LEU A 148 -9.38 10.13 4.53
CA LEU A 148 -8.09 9.73 3.96
C LEU A 148 -7.74 10.54 2.71
N ALA A 149 -8.72 10.80 1.83
CA ALA A 149 -8.49 11.63 0.65
C ALA A 149 -8.09 13.07 1.01
N GLU A 150 -8.70 13.66 2.04
CA GLU A 150 -8.34 14.99 2.56
C GLU A 150 -6.91 15.01 3.11
N ALA A 151 -6.52 14.01 3.93
CA ALA A 151 -5.15 13.90 4.44
C ALA A 151 -4.11 13.72 3.33
N VAL A 152 -4.41 12.92 2.30
CA VAL A 152 -3.53 12.76 1.13
C VAL A 152 -3.44 14.07 0.34
N ALA A 153 -4.56 14.77 0.15
CA ALA A 153 -4.59 16.05 -0.56
C ALA A 153 -3.71 17.09 0.14
N GLU A 154 -3.74 17.17 1.46
CA GLU A 154 -2.87 18.07 2.24
C GLU A 154 -1.38 17.75 2.01
N MET A 155 -1.03 16.46 1.97
CA MET A 155 0.35 16.04 1.74
C MET A 155 0.89 16.40 0.36
N VAL A 156 0.07 16.22 -0.70
CA VAL A 156 0.50 16.51 -2.08
C VAL A 156 0.35 17.99 -2.44
N SER A 157 -0.49 18.74 -1.72
CA SER A 157 -0.69 20.18 -1.95
C SER A 157 0.29 21.06 -1.16
N ALA A 158 1.06 20.51 -0.22
CA ALA A 158 2.07 21.23 0.56
C ALA A 158 3.35 21.55 -0.24
N THR A 159 3.24 21.63 -1.56
CA THR A 159 4.32 21.79 -2.53
C THR A 159 3.99 22.86 -3.56
#